data_AF-A0A671N9G5-F1
#
_entry.id   AF-A0A671N9G5-F1
#
_cell.length_a   1.000
_cell.length_b   1.000
_cell.length_c   1.000
_cell.angle_alpha   90.00
_cell.angle_beta   90.00
_cell.angle_gamma   90.00
#
_symmetry.space_group_name_H-M   'P 1'
#
loop_
_entity.id
_entity.type
_entity.pdbx_description
1 polymer ?
#
loop_
_entity_poly.entity_id
_entity_poly.type
_entity_poly.pdbx_seq_one_letter_code
_entity_poly.pdbx_strand_id
1 'polypeptide(L)' 'MAGGAFAGWWTKVAPYYTKAYQEMWVGVGIMTFMYYKLSYGGEMSSLRAL' A
#
# COMPACT_ATOMS: atom_id res chain seq x y z
N MET A 1 -12.99 22.56 5.51
CA MET A 1 -12.32 22.25 6.79
C MET A 1 -11.39 21.02 6.74
N ALA A 2 -11.52 20.09 5.77
CA ALA A 2 -10.62 18.93 5.64
C ALA A 2 -9.17 19.29 5.25
N GLY A 3 -8.97 20.33 4.42
CA GLY A 3 -7.63 20.72 3.94
C GLY A 3 -6.67 21.21 5.04
N GLY A 4 -7.18 21.93 6.05
CA GLY A 4 -6.36 22.43 7.16
C GLY A 4 -5.92 21.32 8.12
N ALA A 5 -6.80 20.36 8.40
CA ALA A 5 -6.48 19.20 9.23
C ALA A 5 -5.46 18.27 8.55
N PHE A 6 -5.61 18.06 7.24
CA PHE A 6 -4.64 17.31 6.44
C PHE A 6 -3.28 18.01 6.39
N ALA A 7 -3.24 19.32 6.15
CA ALA A 7 -1.99 20.08 6.12
C ALA A 7 -1.24 20.01 7.46
N GLY A 8 -1.94 20.20 8.59
CA GLY A 8 -1.34 20.13 9.92
C GLY A 8 -0.84 18.73 10.32
N TRP A 9 -1.54 17.68 9.89
CA TRP A 9 -1.08 16.30 10.06
C TRP A 9 0.12 16.00 9.15
N TRP A 10 0.04 16.34 7.87
CA TRP A 10 1.09 16.10 6.88
C TRP A 10 2.41 16.76 7.27
N THR A 11 2.41 17.99 7.79
CA THR A 11 3.64 18.66 8.26
C THR A 11 4.36 17.88 9.35
N LYS A 12 3.63 17.16 10.23
CA LYS A 12 4.24 16.36 11.31
C LYS A 12 4.75 15.01 10.81
N VAL A 13 4.05 14.37 9.87
CA VAL A 13 4.38 13.01 9.43
C VAL A 13 5.24 12.94 8.17
N ALA A 14 5.24 13.99 7.35
CA ALA A 14 6.02 14.09 6.11
C ALA A 14 7.51 13.73 6.28
N PRO A 15 8.27 14.19 7.29
CA PRO A 15 9.67 13.82 7.42
C PRO A 15 9.87 12.32 7.64
N TYR A 16 8.95 11.62 8.31
CA TYR A 16 9.02 10.17 8.53
C TYR A 16 8.68 9.40 7.25
N TYR A 17 7.64 9.82 6.53
CA TYR A 17 7.19 9.14 5.29
C TYR A 17 8.11 9.36 4.08
N THR A 18 8.88 10.45 4.06
CA THR A 18 9.69 10.84 2.88
C THR A 18 11.18 10.54 3.02
N LYS A 19 11.73 10.45 4.24
CA LYS A 19 13.19 10.28 4.46
C LYS A 19 13.58 8.97 5.13
N ALA A 20 12.76 8.42 6.03
CA ALA A 20 13.14 7.28 6.86
C ALA A 20 12.56 5.93 6.39
N TYR A 21 11.51 5.93 5.57
CA TYR A 21 10.73 4.73 5.27
C TYR A 21 10.62 4.41 3.78
N GLN A 22 11.65 4.73 3.00
CA GLN A 22 11.68 4.44 1.57
C GLN A 22 11.58 2.94 1.28
N GLU A 23 12.20 2.11 2.12
CA GLU A 23 12.14 0.64 2.07
C GLU A 23 10.78 0.08 2.52
N MET A 24 10.04 0.79 3.39
CA MET A 24 8.69 0.36 3.78
C MET A 24 7.71 0.51 2.62
N TRP A 25 7.85 1.52 1.77
CA TRP A 25 7.03 1.64 0.57
C TRP A 25 7.30 0.50 -0.42
N VAL A 26 8.56 0.07 -0.54
CA VAL A 26 8.93 -1.11 -1.33
C VAL A 26 8.33 -2.37 -0.70
N GLY A 27 8.43 -2.54 0.62
CA GLY A 27 7.84 -3.66 1.36
C GLY A 27 6.31 -3.73 1.24
N VAL A 28 5.62 -2.59 1.32
CA VAL A 28 4.17 -2.49 1.08
C VAL A 28 3.83 -2.86 -0.36
N GLY A 29 4.65 -2.45 -1.34
CA GLY A 29 4.49 -2.84 -2.74
C GLY A 29 4.62 -4.35 -2.95
N ILE A 30 5.63 -4.98 -2.34
CA ILE A 30 5.85 -6.43 -2.40
C ILE A 30 4.71 -7.18 -1.70
N MET A 31 4.32 -6.77 -0.50
CA MET A 31 3.21 -7.39 0.23
C MET A 31 1.89 -7.26 -0.51
N THR A 32 1.61 -6.11 -1.13
CA THR A 32 0.41 -5.90 -1.93
C THR A 32 0.43 -6.76 -3.19
N PHE A 33 1.56 -6.84 -3.89
CA PHE A 33 1.71 -7.71 -5.07
C PHE A 33 1.56 -9.19 -4.71
N MET A 34 2.19 -9.63 -3.62
CA MET A 34 2.11 -10.99 -3.13
C MET A 34 0.71 -11.34 -2.64
N TYR A 35 0.04 -10.44 -1.91
CA TYR A 35 -1.37 -10.59 -1.51
C TYR A 35 -2.30 -10.66 -2.73
N TYR A 36 -2.10 -9.79 -3.72
CA TYR A 36 -2.87 -9.83 -4.96
C TYR A 36 -2.69 -11.16 -5.70
N LYS A 37 -1.45 -11.64 -5.83
CA LYS A 37 -1.13 -12.94 -6.44
C LYS A 37 -1.70 -14.12 -5.64
N LEU A 38 -1.71 -14.06 -4.31
CA LEU A 38 -2.26 -15.12 -3.47
C LEU A 38 -3.79 -15.13 -3.50
N SER A 39 -4.42 -13.97 -3.38
CA SER A 39 -5.88 -13.84 -3.36
C SER A 39 -6.51 -14.09 -4.73
N TYR A 40 -5.94 -13.52 -5.79
CA TYR A 40 -6.51 -13.57 -7.15
C TYR A 40 -5.82 -14.57 -8.08
N GLY A 41 -4.58 -14.98 -7.78
CA GLY A 41 -3.91 -16.06 -8.52
C GLY A 41 -4.54 -17.43 -8.26
N GLY A 42 -5.23 -17.62 -7.13
CA GLY A 42 -6.11 -18.77 -6.92
C GLY A 42 -7.45 -18.67 -7.67
N GLU A 43 -7.94 -17.45 -7.90
CA GLU A 43 -9.22 -17.19 -8.56
C GLU A 43 -9.17 -17.56 -10.06
N MET A 44 -8.00 -17.43 -10.71
CA MET A 44 -7.75 -17.91 -12.08
C MET A 44 -7.68 -19.43 -12.21
N SER A 45 -7.45 -20.18 -11.13
CA SER A 45 -7.65 -21.64 -11.12
C SER A 45 -9.14 -22.00 -11.02
N SER A 46 -9.93 -21.23 -10.27
CA SER A 46 -11.37 -21.48 -10.12
C SER A 46 -12.18 -21.15 -11.38
N LEU A 47 -11.78 -20.12 -12.14
CA LEU A 47 -12.42 -19.73 -13.40
C LEU A 47 -12.03 -20.62 -14.60
N ARG A 48 -10.98 -21.44 -14.48
CA ARG A 48 -10.62 -22.48 -15.47
C ARG A 48 -11.26 -23.84 -15.17
N ALA A 49 -12.01 -23.95 -14.07
CA ALA A 49 -12.69 -25.17 -13.64
C ALA A 49 -14.21 -25.18 -13.98
N LEU A 50 -14.68 -24.19 -14.73
CA LEU A 50 -16.02 -24.11 -15.35
C LEU A 50 -15.88 -24.20 -16.87
#